data_AF-A0A4Y2SWP9-F1
#
_entry.id   AF-A0A4Y2SWP9-F1
#
_cell.length_a   1.000
_cell.length_b   1.000
_cell.length_c   1.000
_cell.angle_alpha   90.00
_cell.angle_beta   90.00
_cell.angle_gamma   90.00
#
_symmetry.space_group_name_H-M   'P 1'
#
loop_
_entity.id
_entity.type
_entity.pdbx_description
1 polymer ?
#
loop_
_entity_poly.entity_id
_entity_poly.type
_entity_poly.pdbx_seq_one_letter_code
_entity_poly.pdbx_strand_id
1 'polypeptide(L)'
;MLIRVQSNGADRIDVKKVMDSWTLQTGYPVVSVIRDYSAGTATVEQVRFLLEKGGAMDTSAWEIPFTYTDGLNPDWTPKTKMWLHKTNGSLSGLPGRNHWVVANIQEVGYYRVNYDEYNWKLLIQQFQNDHE
;
A
#
# COMPACT_ATOMS: atom_id res chain seq x y z
N MET A 1 -5.30 -19.99 24.13
CA MET A 1 -6.56 -19.95 23.35
C MET A 1 -6.21 -19.36 21.98
N LEU A 2 -6.15 -20.21 20.94
CA LEU A 2 -5.84 -19.75 19.58
C LEU A 2 -7.15 -19.61 18.82
N ILE A 3 -7.55 -18.38 18.52
CA ILE A 3 -8.71 -18.10 17.68
C ILE A 3 -8.27 -18.39 16.23
N ARG A 4 -8.89 -19.39 15.61
CA ARG A 4 -8.72 -19.70 14.18
C ARG A 4 -9.88 -19.08 13.42
N VAL A 5 -9.59 -18.09 12.58
CA VAL A 5 -10.52 -17.67 11.52
C VAL A 5 -10.22 -18.54 10.31
N GLN A 6 -11.22 -19.27 9.80
CA GLN A 6 -11.08 -20.05 8.57
C GLN A 6 -11.25 -19.14 7.36
N SER A 7 -10.31 -19.18 6.40
CA SER A 7 -10.53 -18.69 5.04
C SER A 7 -10.17 -19.80 4.05
N ASN A 8 -11.03 -19.96 3.04
CA ASN A 8 -10.87 -20.94 1.98
C ASN A 8 -9.72 -20.53 1.04
N GLY A 9 -8.67 -21.35 0.98
CA GLY A 9 -7.80 -21.51 -0.20
C GLY A 9 -7.03 -20.29 -0.72
N ALA A 10 -6.15 -19.69 0.09
CA ALA A 10 -4.96 -18.92 -0.35
C ALA A 10 -4.17 -18.53 0.92
N ASP A 11 -2.84 -18.72 0.91
CA ASP A 11 -1.85 -18.42 1.95
C ASP A 11 -2.36 -18.22 3.40
N ARG A 12 -2.00 -19.17 4.27
CA ARG A 12 -2.26 -19.07 5.71
C ARG A 12 -1.48 -17.86 6.27
N ILE A 13 -2.20 -16.76 6.49
CA ILE A 13 -1.66 -15.58 7.14
C ILE A 13 -1.34 -15.90 8.61
N ASP A 14 -0.07 -15.73 8.98
CA ASP A 14 0.37 -15.84 10.36
C ASP A 14 0.11 -14.50 11.08
N VAL A 15 -1.01 -14.43 11.78
CA VAL A 15 -1.43 -13.24 12.55
C VAL A 15 -0.37 -12.82 13.56
N LYS A 16 0.39 -13.77 14.15
CA LYS A 16 1.46 -13.43 15.09
C LYS A 16 2.56 -12.67 14.37
N LYS A 17 3.02 -13.17 13.22
CA LYS A 17 4.03 -12.50 12.39
C LYS A 17 3.60 -11.10 11.98
N VAL A 18 2.33 -10.95 11.59
CA VAL A 18 1.76 -9.65 11.24
C VAL A 18 1.87 -8.71 12.44
N MET A 19 1.30 -9.08 13.58
CA MET A 19 1.27 -8.22 14.78
C MET A 19 2.66 -7.93 15.36
N ASP A 20 3.59 -8.89 15.29
CA ASP A 20 4.98 -8.69 15.70
C ASP A 20 5.63 -7.56 14.90
N SER A 21 5.39 -7.51 13.58
CA SER A 21 5.92 -6.44 12.71
C SER A 21 5.38 -5.05 13.05
N TRP A 22 4.20 -4.97 13.67
CA TRP A 22 3.56 -3.70 14.04
C TRP A 22 3.85 -3.26 15.48
N THR A 23 4.09 -4.20 16.39
CA THR A 23 4.12 -3.92 17.84
C THR A 23 5.51 -3.99 18.46
N LEU A 24 6.45 -4.70 17.83
CA LEU A 24 7.80 -4.89 18.39
C LEU A 24 8.84 -3.90 17.84
N GLN A 25 8.45 -2.99 16.97
CA GLN A 25 9.32 -1.97 16.39
C GLN A 25 8.64 -0.59 16.41
N THR A 26 9.41 0.46 16.62
CA THR A 26 8.88 1.82 16.72
C THR A 26 8.57 2.41 15.34
N GLY A 27 7.68 3.41 15.28
CA GLY A 27 7.32 4.10 14.03
C GLY A 27 6.31 3.34 13.17
N TYR A 28 6.18 3.79 11.92
CA TYR A 28 5.26 3.23 10.94
C TYR A 28 5.84 3.41 9.53
N PRO A 29 5.38 2.64 8.52
CA PRO A 29 5.92 2.76 7.17
C PRO A 29 5.27 3.89 6.37
N VAL A 30 6.06 4.51 5.49
CA VAL A 30 5.55 5.15 4.29
C VAL A 30 5.67 4.15 3.15
N VAL A 31 4.57 3.94 2.45
CA VAL A 31 4.48 3.05 1.27
C VAL A 31 4.47 3.90 0.01
N SER A 32 5.51 3.81 -0.80
CA SER A 32 5.62 4.45 -2.11
C SER A 32 5.03 3.56 -3.20
N VAL A 33 4.15 4.10 -4.02
CA VAL A 33 3.59 3.44 -5.22
C VAL A 33 4.16 4.13 -6.45
N ILE A 34 4.98 3.40 -7.20
CA ILE A 34 5.72 3.90 -8.37
C ILE A 34 5.20 3.17 -9.60
N ARG A 35 4.43 3.86 -10.44
CA ARG A 35 3.75 3.24 -11.59
C ARG A 35 4.64 3.17 -12.83
N ASP A 36 4.55 2.05 -13.54
CA ASP A 36 4.88 1.95 -14.96
C ASP A 36 3.57 2.03 -15.76
N TYR A 37 3.31 3.22 -16.27
CA TYR A 37 2.09 3.55 -17.03
C TYR A 37 2.00 2.85 -18.38
N SER A 38 3.12 2.40 -18.94
CA SER A 38 3.17 1.70 -20.23
C SER A 38 2.89 0.21 -20.06
N ALA A 39 3.39 -0.38 -18.98
CA ALA A 39 3.19 -1.79 -18.64
C ALA A 39 1.89 -2.05 -17.86
N GLY A 40 1.25 -1.01 -17.31
CA GLY A 40 0.07 -1.19 -16.43
C GLY A 40 0.44 -1.87 -15.12
N THR A 41 1.63 -1.55 -14.58
CA THR A 41 2.17 -2.14 -13.35
C THR A 41 2.60 -1.05 -12.37
N ALA A 42 2.90 -1.41 -11.14
CA ALA A 42 3.59 -0.53 -10.20
C ALA A 42 4.49 -1.31 -9.26
N THR A 43 5.61 -0.70 -8.88
CA THR A 43 6.41 -1.13 -7.75
C THR A 43 5.86 -0.47 -6.49
N VAL A 44 5.67 -1.27 -5.44
CA VAL A 44 5.26 -0.81 -4.12
C VAL A 44 6.42 -1.03 -3.17
N GLU A 45 6.88 0.03 -2.52
CA GLU A 45 8.03 -0.03 -1.60
C GLU A 45 7.66 0.56 -0.25
N GLN A 46 8.15 -0.02 0.84
CA GLN A 46 7.96 0.50 2.18
C GLN A 46 9.30 0.91 2.81
N VAL A 47 9.27 2.05 3.50
CA VAL A 47 10.38 2.54 4.31
C VAL A 47 9.83 3.06 5.63
N ARG A 48 10.58 2.91 6.74
CA ARG A 48 10.18 3.51 8.02
C ARG A 48 10.11 5.03 7.86
N PHE A 49 9.02 5.63 8.35
CA PHE A 49 8.94 7.07 8.55
C PHE A 49 9.79 7.49 9.75
N LEU A 50 10.80 8.34 9.52
CA LEU A 50 11.60 8.99 10.55
C LEU A 50 11.60 10.50 10.30
N LEU A 51 11.36 11.30 11.35
CA LEU A 51 11.46 12.77 11.26
C LEU A 51 12.90 13.23 11.01
N GLU A 52 13.88 12.50 11.53
CA GLU A 52 15.30 12.72 11.30
C GLU A 52 15.89 11.52 10.57
N LYS A 53 16.64 11.76 9.49
CA LYS A 53 17.32 10.68 8.75
C LYS A 53 18.43 10.09 9.63
N GLY A 54 18.17 8.93 10.21
CA GLY A 54 19.22 8.14 10.88
C GLY A 54 20.27 7.68 9.88
N GLY A 55 21.55 7.70 10.28
CA GLY A 55 22.69 7.35 9.43
C GLY A 55 22.92 5.86 9.19
N ALA A 56 22.06 4.98 9.72
CA ALA A 56 22.15 3.53 9.54
C ALA A 56 21.13 3.01 8.51
N MET A 57 21.45 1.90 7.84
CA MET A 57 20.57 1.23 6.89
C MET A 57 19.38 0.63 7.65
N ASP A 58 18.18 1.23 7.54
CA ASP A 58 16.96 0.72 8.19
C ASP A 58 16.44 -0.52 7.44
N THR A 59 16.39 -1.65 8.15
CA THR A 59 15.92 -2.93 7.62
C THR A 59 14.49 -3.28 8.08
N SER A 60 13.81 -2.34 8.75
CA SER A 60 12.45 -2.54 9.27
C SER A 60 11.47 -2.74 8.12
N ALA A 61 10.64 -3.76 8.25
CA ALA A 61 9.56 -4.05 7.34
C ALA A 61 8.31 -4.43 8.13
N TRP A 62 7.16 -4.09 7.58
CA TRP A 62 5.84 -4.39 8.13
C TRP A 62 5.11 -5.36 7.21
N GLU A 63 4.28 -6.20 7.80
CA GLU A 63 3.34 -7.05 7.08
C GLU A 63 2.06 -6.22 6.79
N ILE A 64 1.95 -5.69 5.57
CA ILE A 64 0.90 -4.72 5.22
C ILE A 64 -0.16 -5.39 4.33
N PRO A 65 -1.45 -5.45 4.76
CA PRO A 65 -2.55 -5.80 3.87
C PRO A 65 -2.86 -4.62 2.95
N PHE A 66 -2.26 -4.62 1.77
CA PHE A 66 -2.33 -3.52 0.82
C PHE A 66 -3.67 -3.52 0.06
N THR A 67 -4.38 -2.41 0.14
CA THR A 67 -5.63 -2.14 -0.59
C THR A 67 -5.41 -0.99 -1.57
N TYR A 68 -6.02 -1.05 -2.75
CA TYR A 68 -6.06 0.08 -3.68
C TYR A 68 -7.30 0.05 -4.56
N THR A 69 -7.65 1.22 -5.08
CA THR A 69 -8.65 1.46 -6.12
C THR A 69 -8.07 2.40 -7.17
N ASP A 70 -8.78 2.58 -8.26
CA ASP A 70 -8.35 3.43 -9.37
C ASP A 70 -9.50 4.23 -9.98
N GLY A 71 -9.14 5.24 -10.77
CA GLY A 71 -10.09 6.15 -11.42
C GLY A 71 -10.75 5.60 -12.70
N LEU A 72 -10.53 4.34 -13.08
CA LEU A 72 -11.24 3.72 -14.21
C LEU A 72 -12.47 2.96 -13.72
N ASN A 73 -12.31 2.14 -12.67
CA ASN A 73 -13.41 1.43 -12.02
C ASN A 73 -13.29 1.53 -10.49
N PRO A 74 -13.71 2.66 -9.88
CA PRO A 74 -13.55 2.85 -8.44
C PRO A 74 -14.33 1.83 -7.60
N ASP A 75 -13.65 1.11 -6.71
CA ASP A 75 -14.25 0.30 -5.63
C ASP A 75 -13.62 0.73 -4.30
N TRP A 76 -14.36 1.54 -3.54
CA TRP A 76 -13.94 2.05 -2.23
C TRP A 76 -14.14 1.04 -1.09
N THR A 77 -14.38 -0.24 -1.39
CA THR A 77 -14.41 -1.30 -0.37
C THR A 77 -12.98 -1.72 -0.01
N PRO A 78 -12.57 -1.72 1.28
CA PRO A 78 -11.19 -2.02 1.69
C PRO A 78 -10.90 -3.54 1.64
N LYS A 79 -10.88 -4.11 0.43
CA LYS A 79 -10.50 -5.50 0.17
C LYS A 79 -9.00 -5.59 -0.09
N THR A 80 -8.30 -6.42 0.68
CA THR A 80 -6.87 -6.68 0.48
C THR A 80 -6.63 -7.21 -0.92
N LYS A 81 -5.83 -6.49 -1.71
CA LYS A 81 -5.44 -6.89 -3.07
C LYS A 81 -4.09 -7.61 -3.08
N MET A 82 -3.24 -7.33 -2.10
CA MET A 82 -1.91 -7.94 -1.95
C MET A 82 -1.46 -7.84 -0.49
N TRP A 83 -0.63 -8.78 -0.06
CA TRP A 83 0.18 -8.61 1.15
C TRP A 83 1.60 -8.17 0.79
N LEU A 84 2.01 -7.03 1.34
CA LEU A 84 3.39 -6.56 1.23
C LEU A 84 4.20 -7.13 2.40
N HIS A 85 4.86 -8.27 2.16
CA HIS A 85 5.61 -9.03 3.18
C HIS A 85 7.07 -8.56 3.35
N LYS A 86 7.61 -7.85 2.36
CA LYS A 86 9.00 -7.39 2.28
C LYS A 86 9.03 -5.88 2.11
N THR A 87 10.24 -5.33 2.02
CA THR A 87 10.46 -3.92 1.68
C THR A 87 9.87 -3.53 0.33
N ASN A 88 9.62 -4.47 -0.59
CA ASN A 88 8.96 -4.20 -1.86
C ASN A 88 8.02 -5.31 -2.36
N GLY A 89 7.18 -4.95 -3.33
CA GLY A 89 6.23 -5.79 -4.05
C GLY A 89 5.84 -5.17 -5.40
N SER A 90 5.04 -5.88 -6.20
CA SER A 90 4.66 -5.41 -7.54
C SER A 90 3.18 -5.64 -7.82
N LEU A 91 2.51 -4.60 -8.31
CA LEU A 91 1.12 -4.61 -8.77
C LEU A 91 1.09 -4.79 -10.30
N SER A 92 0.02 -5.42 -10.78
CA SER A 92 -0.26 -5.58 -12.21
C SER A 92 -1.74 -5.31 -12.50
N GLY A 93 -2.06 -5.08 -13.78
CA GLY A 93 -3.44 -4.79 -14.20
C GLY A 93 -3.92 -3.41 -13.77
N LEU A 94 -3.01 -2.46 -13.55
CA LEU A 94 -3.35 -1.07 -13.24
C LEU A 94 -3.87 -0.34 -14.49
N PRO A 95 -4.72 0.68 -14.35
CA PRO A 95 -5.23 1.41 -15.49
C PRO A 95 -4.12 2.22 -16.17
N GLY A 96 -4.44 2.66 -17.39
CA GLY A 96 -3.54 3.50 -18.19
C GLY A 96 -3.29 4.88 -17.56
N ARG A 97 -2.43 5.65 -18.23
CA ARG A 97 -1.92 6.95 -17.79
C ARG A 97 -2.95 8.05 -17.51
N ASN A 98 -4.21 7.87 -17.90
CA ASN A 98 -5.25 8.88 -17.70
C ASN A 98 -6.03 8.67 -16.40
N HIS A 99 -5.77 7.59 -15.66
CA HIS A 99 -6.49 7.26 -14.43
C HIS A 99 -5.51 7.22 -13.27
N TRP A 100 -5.88 7.85 -12.16
CA TRP A 100 -5.15 7.79 -10.90
C TRP A 100 -5.29 6.41 -10.23
N VAL A 101 -4.38 6.11 -9.31
CA VAL A 101 -4.48 5.01 -8.34
C VAL A 101 -4.43 5.59 -6.93
N VAL A 102 -5.32 5.14 -6.04
CA VAL A 102 -5.31 5.46 -4.61
C VAL A 102 -5.17 4.17 -3.82
N ALA A 103 -4.18 4.13 -2.93
CA ALA A 103 -3.99 3.04 -1.99
C ALA A 103 -4.40 3.42 -0.57
N ASN A 104 -4.47 2.40 0.30
CA ASN A 104 -4.99 2.51 1.67
C ASN A 104 -6.43 3.03 1.70
N ILE A 105 -7.35 2.27 1.11
CA ILE A 105 -8.76 2.61 0.99
C ILE A 105 -9.34 2.87 2.38
N GLN A 106 -10.01 4.02 2.54
CA GLN A 106 -10.60 4.50 3.81
C GLN A 106 -9.59 4.63 4.96
N GLU A 107 -8.28 4.67 4.66
CA GLU A 107 -7.22 4.81 5.66
C GLU A 107 -7.26 3.71 6.75
N VAL A 108 -7.76 2.51 6.43
CA VAL A 108 -7.89 1.40 7.39
C VAL A 108 -6.53 0.90 7.87
N GLY A 109 -5.50 0.97 7.01
CA GLY A 109 -4.15 0.59 7.34
C GLY A 109 -3.38 1.69 8.07
N TYR A 110 -2.61 1.32 9.09
CA TYR A 110 -1.78 2.25 9.85
C TYR A 110 -0.45 2.57 9.13
N TYR A 111 -0.54 3.14 7.93
CA TYR A 111 0.62 3.54 7.13
C TYR A 111 0.27 4.72 6.23
N ARG A 112 1.28 5.50 5.85
CA ARG A 112 1.11 6.58 4.88
C ARG A 112 1.40 6.06 3.48
N VAL A 113 0.76 6.68 2.48
CA VAL A 113 1.03 6.38 1.07
C VAL A 113 1.69 7.59 0.43
N ASN A 114 2.71 7.33 -0.39
CA ASN A 114 3.28 8.28 -1.31
C ASN A 114 3.16 7.73 -2.73
N TYR A 115 3.03 8.60 -3.72
CA TYR A 115 2.93 8.22 -5.12
C TYR A 115 4.05 8.86 -5.93
N ASP A 116 4.33 8.31 -7.12
CA ASP A 116 5.11 9.04 -8.12
C ASP A 116 4.43 10.37 -8.51
N GLU A 117 5.23 11.32 -8.98
CA GLU A 117 4.77 12.69 -9.26
C GLU A 117 3.61 12.73 -10.27
N TYR A 118 3.58 11.80 -11.23
CA TYR A 118 2.53 11.79 -12.25
C TYR A 118 1.20 11.32 -11.65
N ASN A 119 1.21 10.30 -10.79
CA ASN A 119 -0.01 9.90 -10.10
C ASN A 119 -0.52 11.00 -9.15
N TRP A 120 0.39 11.70 -8.46
CA TRP A 120 0.02 12.88 -7.66
C TRP A 120 -0.66 13.96 -8.52
N LYS A 121 -0.14 14.24 -9.73
CA LYS A 121 -0.78 15.17 -10.66
C LYS A 121 -2.18 14.72 -11.08
N LEU A 122 -2.39 13.42 -11.33
CA LEU A 122 -3.71 12.88 -11.66
C LEU A 122 -4.69 13.03 -10.49
N LEU A 123 -4.25 12.81 -9.25
CA LEU A 123 -5.08 13.02 -8.06
C LEU A 123 -5.43 14.49 -7.85
N ILE A 124 -4.46 15.39 -8.02
CA ILE A 124 -4.70 16.85 -7.94
C ILE A 124 -5.71 17.27 -9.02
N GLN A 125 -5.55 16.77 -10.25
CA GLN A 125 -6.49 17.03 -11.34
C GLN A 125 -7.88 16.48 -11.05
N GLN A 126 -7.99 15.28 -10.48
CA GLN A 126 -9.27 14.75 -10.01
C GLN A 126 -9.89 15.75 -9.04
N PHE A 127 -9.25 16.05 -7.91
CA PHE A 127 -9.83 16.95 -6.89
C PHE A 127 -10.16 18.36 -7.37
N GLN A 128 -9.44 18.88 -8.38
CA GLN A 128 -9.74 20.19 -8.97
C GLN A 128 -10.97 20.17 -9.88
N ASN A 129 -11.19 19.07 -10.60
CA ASN A 129 -12.29 18.93 -11.55
C ASN A 129 -13.54 18.38 -10.86
N ASP A 130 -13.36 17.41 -9.99
CA ASP A 130 -14.40 16.72 -9.24
C ASP A 130 -13.81 16.14 -7.93
N HIS A 131 -14.31 16.64 -6.82
CA HIS A 131 -13.81 16.28 -5.49
C HIS A 131 -14.54 15.08 -4.88
N GLU A 132 -15.58 14.59 -5.55
CA GLU A 132 -16.24 13.31 -5.27
C GLU A 132 -15.51 12.14 -5.94
#